data_AF-A0A0R3RM67-F1
#
_entry.id   AF-A0A0R3RM67-F1
#
_cell.length_a   1.000
_cell.length_b   1.000
_cell.length_c   1.000
_cell.angle_alpha   90.00
_cell.angle_beta   90.00
_cell.angle_gamma   90.00
#
_symmetry.space_group_name_H-M   'P 1'
#
loop_
_entity.id
_entity.type
_entity.pdbx_description
1 polymer ?
#
loop_
_entity_poly.entity_id
_entity_poly.type
_entity_poly.pdbx_seq_one_letter_code
_entity_poly.pdbx_strand_id
1 'polypeptide(L)'
;MKIWHMEQYPLGDRRLPHHVYPPKLYTSEQLQTLTGIISYKVDVDDANAMKKRISRVKADRKLTSSDIFTLHENMNEFEQKVKFQTLEMK
;
A
#
# COMPACT_ATOMS: atom_id res chain seq x y z
N MET A 1 -4.08 -9.32 3.97
CA MET A 1 -3.05 -8.28 4.19
C MET A 1 -2.04 -8.85 5.17
N LYS A 2 -0.75 -8.79 4.85
CA LYS A 2 0.34 -9.16 5.77
C LYS A 2 1.19 -7.91 5.97
N ILE A 3 1.54 -7.60 7.22
CA ILE A 3 2.30 -6.42 7.61
C ILE A 3 3.40 -6.90 8.54
N TRP A 4 4.63 -6.42 8.35
CA TRP A 4 5.79 -6.90 9.10
C TRP A 4 6.79 -5.79 9.39
N HIS A 5 7.67 -6.05 10.35
CA HIS A 5 8.84 -5.21 10.61
C HIS A 5 9.92 -5.46 9.57
N MET A 6 10.47 -4.38 9.04
CA MET A 6 11.60 -4.40 8.12
C MET A 6 12.92 -4.57 8.87
N GLU A 7 13.90 -5.20 8.24
CA GLU A 7 15.29 -5.17 8.69
C GLU A 7 15.85 -3.73 8.70
N GLN A 8 16.81 -3.45 9.59
CA GLN A 8 17.31 -2.08 9.79
C GLN A 8 18.07 -1.53 8.56
N TYR A 9 18.72 -2.40 7.80
CA TYR A 9 19.52 -2.04 6.64
C TYR A 9 19.25 -3.02 5.49
N PRO A 10 18.14 -2.87 4.77
CA PRO A 10 17.85 -3.72 3.62
C PRO A 10 18.88 -3.45 2.52
N LEU A 11 19.76 -4.42 2.29
CA LEU A 11 20.73 -4.40 1.21
C LEU A 11 20.19 -5.21 0.02
N GLY A 12 20.45 -4.74 -1.20
CA GLY A 12 20.03 -5.42 -2.43
C GLY A 12 18.68 -4.95 -2.98
N ASP A 13 17.93 -5.87 -3.57
CA ASP A 13 16.68 -5.55 -4.28
C ASP A 13 15.54 -5.21 -3.31
N ARG A 14 15.20 -3.91 -3.26
CA ARG A 14 14.14 -3.32 -2.41
C ARG A 14 12.74 -3.88 -2.66
N ARG A 15 12.52 -4.60 -3.77
CA ARG A 15 11.24 -5.25 -4.08
C ARG A 15 11.03 -6.54 -3.28
N LEU A 16 12.09 -7.04 -2.66
CA LEU A 16 12.01 -8.21 -1.80
C LEU A 16 11.29 -7.88 -0.48
N PRO A 17 10.79 -8.88 0.25
CA PRO A 17 9.99 -8.63 1.46
C PRO A 17 10.75 -7.94 2.61
N HIS A 18 12.06 -8.18 2.76
CA HIS A 18 12.92 -7.57 3.79
C HIS A 18 12.40 -7.65 5.23
N HIS A 19 11.64 -8.69 5.58
CA HIS A 19 11.17 -8.88 6.94
C HIS A 19 12.30 -9.34 7.87
N VAL A 20 12.27 -8.93 9.13
CA VAL A 20 13.16 -9.50 10.17
C VAL A 20 12.90 -11.00 10.31
N TYR A 21 13.93 -11.80 10.62
CA TYR A 21 13.79 -13.20 11.00
C TYR A 21 14.00 -13.40 12.52
N PRO A 22 13.08 -14.07 13.24
CA PRO A 22 11.77 -14.56 12.78
C PRO A 22 10.80 -13.40 12.46
N PRO A 23 9.79 -13.62 11.57
CA PRO A 23 8.86 -12.56 11.15
C PRO A 23 8.09 -11.95 12.31
N LYS A 24 8.26 -10.64 12.52
CA LYS A 24 7.46 -9.85 13.48
C LYS A 24 6.31 -9.18 12.74
N LEU A 25 5.10 -9.73 12.88
CA LEU A 25 3.91 -9.26 12.18
C LEU A 25 3.15 -8.20 12.98
N TYR A 26 2.44 -7.33 12.26
CA TYR A 26 1.41 -6.46 12.83
C TYR A 26 0.01 -6.93 12.43
N THR A 27 -0.94 -6.84 13.36
CA THR A 27 -2.36 -6.93 13.04
C THR A 27 -2.85 -5.62 12.42
N SER A 28 -3.97 -5.66 11.70
CA SER A 28 -4.59 -4.44 11.16
C SER A 28 -4.98 -3.45 12.26
N GLU A 29 -5.38 -3.94 13.43
CA GLU A 29 -5.71 -3.11 14.59
C GLU A 29 -4.48 -2.41 15.16
N GLN A 30 -3.36 -3.14 15.32
CA GLN A 30 -2.10 -2.53 15.75
C GLN A 30 -1.64 -1.44 14.77
N LEU A 31 -1.74 -1.70 13.46
CA LEU A 31 -1.41 -0.70 12.45
C LEU A 31 -2.31 0.54 12.57
N GLN A 32 -3.62 0.35 12.75
CA GLN A 32 -4.57 1.44 12.90
C GLN A 32 -4.29 2.28 14.16
N THR A 33 -4.01 1.65 15.30
CA THR A 33 -3.69 2.36 16.54
C THR A 33 -2.39 3.15 16.43
N LEU A 34 -1.38 2.60 15.76
CA LEU A 34 -0.07 3.26 15.63
C LEU A 34 -0.06 4.40 14.61
N THR A 35 -0.87 4.31 13.55
CA THR A 35 -0.72 5.19 12.36
C THR A 35 -2.02 5.84 11.89
N GLY A 36 -3.17 5.40 12.38
CA GLY A 36 -4.47 5.80 11.86
C GLY A 36 -4.83 5.17 10.51
N ILE A 37 -4.00 4.28 9.95
CA ILE A 37 -4.28 3.59 8.68
C ILE A 37 -5.52 2.71 8.84
N ILE A 38 -6.43 2.83 7.87
CA ILE A 38 -7.68 2.05 7.85
C ILE A 38 -7.71 1.21 6.57
N SER A 39 -7.87 -0.10 6.76
CA SER A 39 -7.90 -1.07 5.67
C SER A 39 -9.33 -1.53 5.39
N TYR A 40 -9.69 -1.67 4.12
CA TYR A 40 -10.99 -2.17 3.68
C TYR A 40 -10.78 -3.41 2.82
N LYS A 41 -11.45 -4.51 3.16
CA LYS A 41 -11.53 -5.68 2.28
C LYS A 41 -12.55 -5.40 1.17
N VAL A 42 -12.12 -5.56 -0.07
CA VAL A 42 -12.96 -5.50 -1.27
C VAL A 42 -12.88 -6.83 -2.00
N ASP A 43 -13.98 -7.24 -2.61
CA ASP A 43 -14.00 -8.35 -3.56
C ASP A 43 -13.66 -7.78 -4.93
N VAL A 44 -12.61 -8.30 -5.56
CA VAL A 44 -12.14 -7.85 -6.88
C VAL A 44 -12.79 -8.61 -8.02
N ASP A 45 -13.37 -9.78 -7.74
CA ASP A 45 -14.03 -10.63 -8.74
C ASP A 45 -15.51 -10.21 -8.94
N ASP A 46 -16.13 -9.61 -7.92
CA ASP A 46 -17.46 -8.99 -8.02
C ASP A 46 -17.38 -7.45 -8.16
N ALA A 47 -17.43 -6.98 -9.40
CA ALA A 47 -17.43 -5.56 -9.74
C ALA A 47 -18.58 -4.76 -9.09
N ASN A 48 -19.75 -5.38 -8.90
CA ASN A 48 -20.90 -4.71 -8.28
C ASN A 48 -20.69 -4.54 -6.77
N ALA A 49 -20.21 -5.58 -6.10
CA ALA A 49 -19.85 -5.51 -4.68
C ALA A 49 -18.70 -4.51 -4.46
N MET A 50 -17.68 -4.53 -5.32
CA MET A 50 -16.57 -3.58 -5.29
C MET A 50 -17.05 -2.13 -5.39
N LYS A 51 -17.85 -1.80 -6.42
CA LYS A 51 -18.39 -0.45 -6.63
C LYS A 51 -19.20 0.02 -5.42
N LYS A 52 -20.09 -0.83 -4.89
CA LYS A 52 -20.90 -0.52 -3.69
C LYS A 52 -20.03 -0.27 -2.45
N ARG A 53 -18.92 -1.00 -2.30
CA ARG A 53 -18.01 -0.83 -1.16
C ARG A 53 -17.20 0.46 -1.27
N ILE A 54 -16.63 0.73 -2.45
CA ILE A 54 -15.85 1.95 -2.70
C ILE A 54 -16.73 3.20 -2.55
N SER A 55 -17.94 3.20 -3.09
CA SER A 55 -18.86 4.35 -2.97
C SER A 55 -19.21 4.67 -1.51
N ARG A 56 -19.41 3.66 -0.67
CA ARG A 56 -19.63 3.86 0.78
C ARG A 56 -18.41 4.50 1.45
N VAL A 57 -17.21 3.97 1.18
CA VAL A 57 -15.96 4.53 1.73
C VAL A 57 -15.77 5.99 1.31
N LYS A 58 -16.06 6.34 0.06
CA LYS A 58 -15.98 7.72 -0.42
C LYS A 58 -16.95 8.65 0.30
N ALA A 59 -18.20 8.23 0.50
CA ALA A 59 -19.20 9.02 1.22
C ALA A 59 -18.79 9.25 2.68
N ASP A 60 -18.39 8.18 3.38
CA ASP A 60 -17.98 8.24 4.80
C ASP A 60 -16.76 9.14 5.01
N ARG A 61 -15.84 9.15 4.04
CA ARG A 61 -14.60 9.93 4.07
C ARG A 61 -14.67 11.26 3.36
N LYS A 62 -15.82 11.62 2.80
CA LYS A 62 -16.02 12.86 2.03
C LYS A 62 -15.02 13.03 0.88
N LEU A 63 -14.67 11.93 0.21
CA LEU A 63 -13.79 11.94 -0.96
C LEU A 63 -14.59 12.39 -2.19
N THR A 64 -14.13 13.45 -2.84
CA THR A 64 -14.84 14.10 -3.96
C THR A 64 -14.41 13.58 -5.33
N SER A 65 -13.23 13.00 -5.43
CA SER A 65 -12.66 12.51 -6.68
C SER A 65 -12.05 11.11 -6.53
N SER A 66 -11.95 10.42 -7.65
CA SER A 66 -11.18 9.19 -7.78
C SER A 66 -10.76 9.01 -9.22
N ASP A 67 -9.60 8.40 -9.40
CA ASP A 67 -9.09 8.05 -10.71
C ASP A 67 -8.67 6.57 -10.74
N ILE A 68 -8.46 6.01 -11.92
CA ILE A 68 -7.94 4.67 -12.14
C ILE A 68 -6.59 4.80 -12.83
N PHE A 69 -5.55 4.30 -12.16
CA PHE A 69 -4.20 4.32 -12.67
C PHE A 69 -3.65 2.89 -12.80
N THR A 70 -3.06 2.57 -13.96
CA THR A 70 -2.39 1.29 -14.21
C THR A 70 -0.88 1.52 -14.28
N LEU A 71 -0.13 0.88 -13.40
CA LEU A 71 1.33 0.92 -13.38
C LEU A 71 1.87 -0.21 -14.28
N HIS A 72 2.54 0.15 -15.37
CA HIS A 72 3.14 -0.78 -16.33
C HIS A 72 4.47 -0.22 -16.84
N GLU A 73 5.46 -1.06 -17.14
CA GLU A 73 6.80 -0.64 -17.60
C GLU A 73 6.76 0.28 -18.84
N ASN A 74 5.81 0.03 -19.74
CA ASN A 74 5.61 0.83 -20.97
C ASN A 74 4.92 2.19 -20.75
N MET A 75 4.63 2.60 -19.51
CA MET A 75 4.00 3.90 -19.27
C MET A 75 4.99 5.05 -19.49
N ASN A 76 4.46 6.20 -19.90
CA ASN A 76 5.27 7.42 -20.01
C ASN A 76 5.92 7.76 -18.67
N GLU A 77 7.24 7.97 -18.71
CA GLU A 77 8.07 8.35 -17.56
C GLU A 77 8.03 7.31 -16.41
N PHE A 78 7.83 6.03 -16.72
CA PHE A 78 7.80 4.94 -15.74
C PHE A 78 8.94 5.05 -14.72
N GLU A 79 10.19 5.09 -15.20
CA GLU A 79 11.40 5.17 -14.38
C GLU A 79 11.42 6.40 -13.47
N GLN A 80 10.87 7.53 -13.91
CA GLN A 80 10.83 8.73 -13.06
C GLN A 80 9.78 8.60 -11.95
N LYS A 81 8.65 7.96 -12.25
CA LYS A 81 7.55 7.76 -11.30
C LYS A 81 7.83 6.66 -10.28
N VAL A 82 8.65 5.67 -10.63
CA VAL A 82 9.06 4.60 -9.71
C VAL A 82 10.38 4.88 -8.99
N LYS A 83 11.08 5.98 -9.32
CA LYS A 83 12.30 6.39 -8.62
C LYS A 83 12.00 6.64 -7.14
N PHE A 84 12.54 5.78 -6.29
CA PHE A 84 12.59 6.00 -4.86
C PHE A 84 13.63 7.09 -4.58
N GLN A 85 13.23 8.21 -3.96
CA GLN A 85 14.19 9.14 -3.38
C GLN A 85 15.02 8.36 -2.36
N THR A 86 16.32 8.22 -2.63
CA THR A 86 17.28 7.77 -1.65
C THR A 86 17.22 8.77 -0.51
N LEU A 87 16.80 8.33 0.67
CA LEU A 87 17.06 9.08 1.90
C LEU A 87 18.58 9.06 2.05
N GLU A 88 19.26 10.08 1.52
CA GLU A 88 20.63 10.37 1.90
C GLU A 88 20.61 10.68 3.39
N MET A 89 21.02 9.71 4.20
CA MET A 89 21.35 9.96 5.60
C MET A 89 22.60 10.83 5.60
N LYS A 90 22.43 12.12 5.90
CA LYS A 90 23.51 12.98 6.38
C LYS A 90 23.97 12.54 7.76
#